data_AF-A0A2N2CLN8-F1
#
_entry.id   AF-A0A2N2CLN8-F1
#
_cell.length_a   1.000
_cell.length_b   1.000
_cell.length_c   1.000
_cell.angle_alpha   90.00
_cell.angle_beta   90.00
_cell.angle_gamma   90.00
#
_symmetry.space_group_name_H-M   'P 1'
#
loop_
_entity.id
_entity.type
_entity.pdbx_description
1 polymer ?
#
loop_
_entity_poly.entity_id
_entity_poly.type
_entity_poly.pdbx_seq_one_letter_code
_entity_poly.pdbx_strand_id
1 'polypeptide(L)'
;MVSLLLRYLKDYRLQMILVFVFVLSQAAAQLYLPTMMGDIIENGVAQGDTPYILKSGAMMLGVSLVAAVCMVASSYYSAYVTASFTSRIRADVFDKVKDFSQTDFNRFGAATLLTRSTNDATQMQIVVINGLRSLLLVPITGVGALVMAFRENVTLTLLLLGSFLITTIIIGLTTARSMP
;
A
#
# COMPACT_ATOMS: atom_id res chain seq x y z
N MET A 1 3.99 19.00 10.11
CA MET A 1 2.85 18.37 9.38
C MET A 1 2.63 16.92 9.81
N VAL A 2 3.63 16.04 9.69
CA VAL A 2 3.52 14.62 10.07
C VAL A 2 3.13 14.42 11.55
N SER A 3 3.67 15.23 12.47
CA SER A 3 3.32 15.18 13.90
C SER A 3 1.85 15.52 14.19
N LEU A 4 1.22 16.38 13.37
CA LEU A 4 -0.18 16.76 13.52
C LEU A 4 -1.10 15.62 13.04
N LEU A 5 -0.73 15.00 11.91
CA LEU A 5 -1.35 13.78 11.39
C LEU A 5 -1.34 12.67 12.44
N LEU A 6 -0.17 12.36 12.99
CA LEU A 6 0.00 11.32 14.00
C LEU A 6 -0.81 11.57 15.28
N ARG A 7 -1.10 12.84 15.61
CA ARG A 7 -1.95 13.19 16.76
C ARG A 7 -3.41 12.80 16.52
N TYR A 8 -3.97 13.11 15.35
CA TYR A 8 -5.35 12.75 14.98
C TYR A 8 -5.54 11.25 14.71
N LEU A 9 -4.49 10.56 14.23
CA LEU A 9 -4.53 9.11 14.06
C LEU A 9 -4.40 8.32 15.38
N LYS A 10 -4.01 8.99 16.49
CA LYS A 10 -3.81 8.35 17.80
C LYS A 10 -5.06 7.64 18.31
N ASP A 11 -6.23 8.22 18.03
CA ASP A 11 -7.52 7.67 18.48
C ASP A 11 -7.93 6.41 17.71
N TYR A 12 -7.26 6.12 16.59
CA TYR A 12 -7.53 4.98 15.70
C TYR A 12 -6.42 3.92 15.70
N ARG A 13 -5.60 3.87 16.76
CA ARG A 13 -4.44 2.96 16.87
C ARG A 13 -4.79 1.49 16.70
N LEU A 14 -5.93 1.05 17.24
CA LEU A 14 -6.34 -0.34 17.15
C LEU A 14 -6.62 -0.73 15.70
N GLN A 15 -7.34 0.11 14.96
CA GLN A 15 -7.66 -0.11 13.56
C GLN A 15 -6.40 -0.05 12.69
N MET A 16 -5.45 0.83 13.00
CA MET A 16 -4.15 0.87 12.30
C MET A 16 -3.34 -0.43 12.49
N ILE A 17 -3.34 -0.99 13.70
CA ILE A 17 -2.68 -2.28 13.97
C ILE A 17 -3.37 -3.39 13.17
N LEU A 18 -4.70 -3.40 13.13
CA LEU A 18 -5.45 -4.37 12.31
C LEU A 18 -5.10 -4.26 10.83
N VAL A 19 -5.05 -3.05 10.28
CA VAL A 19 -4.61 -2.82 8.89
C VAL A 19 -3.23 -3.40 8.67
N PHE A 20 -2.26 -3.11 9.54
CA PHE A 20 -0.89 -3.61 9.44
C PHE A 20 -0.84 -5.14 9.45
N VAL A 21 -1.55 -5.80 10.35
CA VAL A 21 -1.63 -7.27 10.42
C VAL A 21 -2.22 -7.85 9.14
N PHE A 22 -3.34 -7.31 8.65
CA PHE A 22 -3.95 -7.79 7.41
C PHE A 22 -3.06 -7.57 6.19
N VAL A 23 -2.35 -6.43 6.10
CA VAL A 23 -1.39 -6.17 5.02
C VAL A 23 -0.23 -7.15 5.06
N LEU A 24 0.31 -7.46 6.26
CA LEU A 24 1.37 -8.46 6.42
C LEU A 24 0.90 -9.86 5.99
N SER A 25 -0.26 -10.31 6.47
CA SER A 25 -0.83 -11.61 6.08
C SER A 25 -1.10 -11.68 4.59
N GLN A 26 -1.64 -10.61 4.00
CA GLN A 26 -1.84 -10.48 2.57
C GLN A 26 -0.51 -10.58 1.78
N ALA A 27 0.54 -9.90 2.24
CA ALA A 27 1.85 -9.92 1.60
C ALA A 27 2.49 -11.31 1.65
N ALA A 28 2.43 -11.96 2.81
CA ALA A 28 2.95 -13.31 3.00
C ALA A 28 2.24 -14.33 2.10
N ALA A 29 0.90 -14.27 2.04
CA ALA A 29 0.12 -15.16 1.18
C ALA A 29 0.43 -14.95 -0.31
N GLN A 30 0.53 -13.70 -0.77
CA GLN A 30 0.91 -13.39 -2.16
C GLN A 30 2.31 -13.85 -2.51
N LEU A 31 3.27 -13.70 -1.60
CA LEU A 31 4.65 -14.16 -1.80
C LEU A 31 4.78 -15.68 -1.79
N TYR A 32 3.86 -16.40 -1.17
CA TYR A 32 3.86 -17.86 -1.15
C TYR A 32 3.31 -18.47 -2.45
N LEU A 33 2.45 -17.76 -3.19
CA LEU A 33 1.87 -18.27 -4.44
C LEU A 33 2.91 -18.64 -5.51
N PRO A 34 3.97 -17.84 -5.78
CA PRO A 34 5.05 -18.22 -6.70
C PRO A 34 5.76 -19.52 -6.30
N THR A 35 6.03 -19.73 -5.01
CA THR A 35 6.66 -20.96 -4.53
C THR A 35 5.76 -22.17 -4.79
N MET A 36 4.46 -22.07 -4.49
CA MET A 36 3.50 -23.13 -4.83
C MET A 36 3.45 -23.40 -6.34
N MET A 37 3.56 -22.34 -7.15
CA MET A 37 3.59 -22.48 -8.61
C MET A 37 4.87 -23.21 -9.06
N GLY A 38 6.02 -22.94 -8.45
CA GLY A 38 7.26 -23.69 -8.67
C GLY A 38 7.11 -25.16 -8.32
N ASP A 39 6.55 -25.47 -7.14
CA ASP A 39 6.31 -26.84 -6.69
C ASP A 39 5.37 -27.61 -7.64
N ILE A 40 4.35 -26.95 -8.19
CA ILE A 40 3.45 -27.55 -9.18
C ILE A 40 4.22 -27.91 -10.46
N ILE A 41 5.14 -27.05 -10.91
CA ILE A 41 5.93 -27.30 -12.11
C ILE A 41 6.91 -28.45 -11.88
N GLU A 42 7.67 -28.43 -10.79
CA GLU A 42 8.73 -29.41 -10.52
C GLU A 42 8.21 -30.76 -10.08
N ASN A 43 7.23 -30.80 -9.16
CA ASN A 43 6.74 -32.04 -8.57
C ASN A 43 5.47 -32.57 -9.25
N GLY A 44 4.71 -31.70 -9.91
CA GLY A 44 3.50 -32.09 -10.64
C GLY A 44 3.79 -32.28 -12.13
N VAL A 45 4.01 -31.17 -12.84
CA VAL A 45 4.09 -31.15 -14.31
C VAL A 45 5.26 -31.95 -14.83
N ALA A 46 6.46 -31.77 -14.28
CA ALA A 46 7.66 -32.48 -14.74
C ALA A 46 7.58 -34.00 -14.48
N GLN A 47 6.82 -34.44 -13.49
CA GLN A 47 6.63 -35.86 -13.13
C GLN A 47 5.34 -36.46 -13.73
N GLY A 48 4.49 -35.65 -14.36
CA GLY A 48 3.19 -36.08 -14.88
C GLY A 48 2.13 -36.41 -13.81
N ASP A 49 2.31 -35.96 -12.57
CA ASP A 49 1.41 -36.25 -11.44
C ASP A 49 0.21 -35.28 -11.43
N THR A 50 -0.81 -35.62 -12.20
CA THR A 50 -2.08 -34.88 -12.26
C THR A 50 -2.78 -34.75 -10.89
N PRO A 51 -2.88 -35.82 -10.07
CA PRO A 51 -3.41 -35.70 -8.71
C PRO A 51 -2.70 -34.65 -7.84
N TYR A 52 -1.36 -34.59 -7.88
CA TYR A 52 -0.58 -33.59 -7.16
C TYR A 52 -0.90 -32.18 -7.67
N ILE A 53 -0.96 -31.97 -8.98
CA ILE A 53 -1.31 -30.68 -9.60
C ILE A 53 -2.68 -30.20 -9.11
N LEU A 54 -3.70 -31.06 -9.11
CA LEU A 54 -5.06 -30.72 -8.68
C LEU A 54 -5.11 -30.38 -7.19
N LYS A 55 -4.45 -31.18 -6.34
CA LYS A 55 -4.42 -30.95 -4.88
C LYS A 55 -3.69 -29.65 -4.52
N SER A 56 -2.51 -29.43 -5.11
CA SER A 56 -1.72 -28.23 -4.89
C SER A 56 -2.40 -26.99 -5.47
N GLY A 57 -3.05 -27.11 -6.63
CA GLY A 57 -3.89 -26.05 -7.22
C GLY A 57 -5.08 -25.68 -6.35
N ALA A 58 -5.78 -26.66 -5.76
CA ALA A 58 -6.86 -26.40 -4.81
C ALA A 58 -6.36 -25.68 -3.55
N MET A 59 -5.18 -26.05 -3.03
CA MET A 59 -4.55 -25.37 -1.90
C MET A 59 -4.14 -23.93 -2.26
N MET A 60 -3.60 -23.72 -3.46
CA MET A 60 -3.25 -22.40 -4.00
C MET A 60 -4.48 -21.48 -4.13
N LEU A 61 -5.64 -22.03 -4.52
CA LEU A 61 -6.92 -21.29 -4.48
C LEU A 61 -7.30 -20.89 -3.04
N GLY A 62 -7.12 -21.78 -2.07
CA GLY A 62 -7.34 -21.47 -0.66
C GLY A 62 -6.46 -20.33 -0.15
N VAL A 63 -5.15 -20.37 -0.45
CA VAL A 63 -4.21 -19.30 -0.10
C VAL A 63 -4.58 -17.98 -0.78
N SER A 64 -4.97 -18.02 -2.05
CA SER A 64 -5.42 -16.85 -2.80
C SER A 64 -6.69 -16.23 -2.19
N LEU A 65 -7.63 -17.06 -1.74
CA LEU A 65 -8.83 -16.61 -1.04
C LEU A 65 -8.49 -15.90 0.28
N VAL A 66 -7.57 -16.47 1.06
CA VAL A 66 -7.08 -15.84 2.31
C VAL A 66 -6.43 -14.49 2.00
N ALA A 67 -5.58 -14.42 0.98
CA ALA A 67 -4.97 -13.16 0.55
C ALA A 67 -6.02 -12.12 0.16
N ALA A 68 -7.07 -12.52 -0.57
CA ALA A 68 -8.17 -11.65 -0.96
C ALA A 68 -8.98 -11.15 0.24
N VAL A 69 -9.28 -12.02 1.21
CA VAL A 69 -9.98 -11.63 2.44
C VAL A 69 -9.14 -10.63 3.25
N CYS A 70 -7.84 -10.90 3.43
CA CYS A 70 -6.93 -9.95 4.09
C CYS A 70 -6.85 -8.62 3.35
N MET A 71 -6.83 -8.62 2.02
CA MET A 71 -6.84 -7.41 1.19
C MET A 71 -8.11 -6.59 1.37
N VAL A 72 -9.28 -7.24 1.40
CA VAL A 72 -10.57 -6.56 1.60
C VAL A 72 -10.67 -6.02 3.03
N ALA A 73 -10.27 -6.81 4.03
CA ALA A 73 -10.26 -6.38 5.42
C ALA A 73 -9.33 -5.17 5.64
N SER A 74 -8.10 -5.22 5.13
CA SER A 74 -7.18 -4.07 5.20
C SER A 74 -7.73 -2.85 4.46
N SER A 75 -8.41 -3.05 3.32
CA SER A 75 -9.12 -1.98 2.58
C SER A 75 -10.17 -1.31 3.44
N TYR A 76 -11.02 -2.10 4.06
CA TYR A 76 -12.14 -1.63 4.84
C TYR A 76 -11.68 -0.81 6.05
N TYR A 77 -10.75 -1.36 6.84
CA TYR A 77 -10.22 -0.63 8.00
C TYR A 77 -9.43 0.62 7.60
N SER A 78 -8.68 0.58 6.50
CA SER A 78 -7.97 1.77 5.99
C SER A 78 -8.94 2.87 5.58
N ALA A 79 -10.02 2.52 4.88
CA ALA A 79 -11.06 3.46 4.48
C ALA A 79 -11.78 4.04 5.71
N TYR A 80 -12.13 3.19 6.69
CA TYR A 80 -12.77 3.61 7.93
C TYR A 80 -11.92 4.61 8.72
N VAL A 81 -10.64 4.30 8.95
CA VAL A 81 -9.71 5.18 9.68
C VAL A 81 -9.56 6.50 8.95
N THR A 82 -9.35 6.45 7.64
CA THR A 82 -9.13 7.66 6.84
C THR A 82 -10.36 8.54 6.77
N ALA A 83 -11.55 7.97 6.55
CA ALA A 83 -12.80 8.73 6.51
C ALA A 83 -13.09 9.40 7.86
N SER A 84 -12.90 8.68 8.96
CA SER A 84 -13.12 9.19 10.31
C SER A 84 -12.10 10.28 10.68
N PHE A 85 -10.84 10.13 10.26
CA PHE A 85 -9.79 11.13 10.39
C PHE A 85 -10.14 12.41 9.61
N THR A 86 -10.50 12.30 8.33
CA THR A 86 -10.80 13.45 7.48
C THR A 86 -12.08 14.18 7.91
N SER A 87 -13.07 13.44 8.40
CA SER A 87 -14.28 14.03 8.96
C SER A 87 -13.98 14.94 10.15
N ARG A 88 -13.11 14.50 11.09
CA ARG A 88 -12.69 15.33 12.23
C ARG A 88 -11.95 16.58 11.81
N ILE A 89 -11.00 16.46 10.88
CA ILE A 89 -10.27 17.63 10.36
C ILE A 89 -11.21 18.63 9.70
N ARG A 90 -12.17 18.17 8.89
CA ARG A 90 -13.14 19.07 8.26
C ARG A 90 -14.00 19.79 9.31
N ALA A 91 -14.41 19.10 10.37
CA ALA A 91 -15.14 19.71 11.48
C ALA A 91 -14.30 20.79 12.18
N ASP A 92 -13.05 20.48 12.54
CA ASP A 92 -12.17 21.43 13.25
C ASP A 92 -11.81 22.65 12.39
N VAL A 93 -11.60 22.45 11.08
CA VAL A 93 -11.38 23.55 10.14
C VAL A 93 -12.64 24.41 10.02
N PHE A 94 -13.82 23.80 9.92
CA PHE A 94 -15.08 24.52 9.85
C PHE A 94 -15.36 25.34 11.12
N ASP A 95 -15.12 24.74 12.29
CA ASP A 95 -15.24 25.43 13.58
C ASP A 95 -14.28 26.62 13.65
N LYS A 96 -13.04 26.45 13.17
CA LYS A 96 -12.08 27.55 13.17
C LYS A 96 -12.45 28.68 12.21
N VAL A 97 -13.06 28.37 11.07
CA VAL A 97 -13.52 29.37 10.09
C VAL A 97 -14.70 30.18 10.63
N LYS A 98 -15.59 29.58 11.44
CA LYS A 98 -16.69 30.33 12.10
C LYS A 98 -16.18 31.39 13.08
N ASP A 99 -15.05 31.15 13.72
CA ASP A 99 -14.45 32.08 14.70
C ASP A 99 -13.66 33.23 14.06
N PHE A 100 -13.61 33.33 12.72
CA PHE A 100 -12.86 34.38 12.04
C PHE A 100 -13.55 35.73 12.12
N SER A 101 -12.76 36.78 12.36
CA SER A 101 -13.24 38.16 12.27
C SER A 101 -13.56 38.54 10.81
N GLN A 102 -14.38 39.58 10.61
CA GLN A 102 -14.68 40.09 9.27
C GLN A 102 -13.40 40.50 8.50
N THR A 103 -12.38 40.99 9.21
CA THR A 103 -11.06 41.33 8.66
C THR A 103 -10.30 40.11 8.17
N ASP A 104 -10.31 39.01 8.93
CA ASP A 104 -9.67 37.74 8.53
C ASP A 104 -10.41 37.11 7.36
N PHE A 105 -11.74 37.16 7.37
CA PHE A 105 -12.58 36.65 6.29
C PHE A 105 -12.32 37.38 4.97
N ASN A 106 -12.22 38.72 5.02
CA ASN A 106 -11.87 39.55 3.85
C ASN A 106 -10.42 39.33 3.38
N ARG A 107 -9.49 39.00 4.28
CA ARG A 107 -8.08 38.74 3.95
C ARG A 107 -7.88 37.41 3.22
N PHE A 108 -8.55 36.35 3.65
CA PHE A 108 -8.41 35.02 3.03
C PHE A 108 -9.35 34.80 1.85
N GLY A 109 -10.55 35.39 1.91
CA GLY A 109 -11.61 35.22 0.92
C GLY A 109 -12.36 33.89 1.07
N ALA A 110 -13.70 33.95 0.97
CA ALA A 110 -14.58 32.79 1.13
C ALA A 110 -14.22 31.62 0.18
N ALA A 111 -13.85 31.93 -1.07
CA ALA A 111 -13.49 30.93 -2.07
C ALA A 111 -12.22 30.14 -1.68
N THR A 112 -11.20 30.82 -1.14
CA THR A 112 -9.97 30.17 -0.66
C THR A 112 -10.24 29.30 0.55
N LEU A 113 -11.05 29.78 1.50
CA LEU A 113 -11.41 29.03 2.70
C LEU A 113 -12.21 27.75 2.35
N LEU A 114 -13.12 27.84 1.39
CA LEU A 114 -13.85 26.69 0.87
C LEU A 114 -12.92 25.69 0.17
N THR A 115 -12.00 26.18 -0.65
CA THR A 115 -11.06 25.33 -1.41
C THR A 115 -10.07 24.62 -0.47
N ARG A 116 -9.55 25.30 0.55
CA ARG A 116 -8.68 24.68 1.57
C ARG A 116 -9.42 23.68 2.45
N SER A 117 -10.66 23.98 2.84
CA SER A 117 -11.47 23.07 3.67
C SER A 117 -11.84 21.78 2.95
N THR A 118 -11.92 21.80 1.61
CA THR A 118 -12.33 20.66 0.79
C THR A 118 -11.14 19.95 0.13
N ASN A 119 -10.32 20.68 -0.62
CA ASN A 119 -9.20 20.13 -1.38
C ASN A 119 -8.08 19.63 -0.46
N ASP A 120 -7.59 20.47 0.46
CA ASP A 120 -6.48 20.07 1.35
C ASP A 120 -6.91 18.91 2.27
N ALA A 121 -8.16 18.91 2.74
CA ALA A 121 -8.73 17.81 3.52
C ALA A 121 -8.78 16.49 2.71
N THR A 122 -9.10 16.57 1.42
CA THR A 122 -9.12 15.42 0.51
C THR A 122 -7.70 14.94 0.18
N GLN A 123 -6.74 15.86 0.02
CA GLN A 123 -5.34 15.48 -0.16
C GLN A 123 -4.78 14.78 1.08
N MET A 124 -5.13 15.26 2.28
CA MET A 124 -4.79 14.56 3.52
C MET A 124 -5.41 13.16 3.60
N GLN A 125 -6.65 12.99 3.13
CA GLN A 125 -7.27 11.66 2.98
C GLN A 125 -6.43 10.75 2.06
N ILE A 126 -6.01 11.24 0.90
CA ILE A 126 -5.21 10.48 -0.07
C ILE A 126 -3.85 10.09 0.53
N VAL A 127 -3.20 10.99 1.28
CA VAL A 127 -1.92 10.69 1.94
C VAL A 127 -2.09 9.60 3.00
N VAL A 128 -3.13 9.68 3.82
CA VAL A 128 -3.37 8.69 4.89
C VAL A 128 -3.74 7.32 4.31
N ILE A 129 -4.62 7.26 3.31
CA ILE A 129 -5.04 5.98 2.72
C ILE A 129 -3.89 5.27 2.01
N ASN A 130 -3.03 6.02 1.30
CA ASN A 130 -1.83 5.46 0.67
C ASN A 130 -0.76 5.11 1.70
N GLY A 131 -0.61 5.91 2.76
CA GLY A 131 0.30 5.64 3.87
C GLY A 131 -0.04 4.34 4.60
N LEU A 132 -1.33 4.06 4.81
CA LEU A 132 -1.79 2.84 5.46
C LEU A 132 -1.79 1.60 4.56
N ARG A 133 -1.78 1.76 3.22
CA ARG A 133 -1.82 0.62 2.29
C ARG A 133 -0.53 0.46 1.52
N SER A 134 -0.30 1.32 0.54
CA SER A 134 0.79 1.20 -0.43
C SER A 134 2.16 1.34 0.23
N LEU A 135 2.28 2.28 1.18
CA LEU A 135 3.56 2.57 1.84
C LEU A 135 4.01 1.43 2.77
N LEU A 136 3.07 0.62 3.28
CA LEU A 136 3.37 -0.59 4.04
C LEU A 136 3.59 -1.80 3.11
N LEU A 137 2.68 -2.01 2.16
CA LEU A 137 2.69 -3.20 1.32
C LEU A 137 3.95 -3.29 0.46
N VAL A 138 4.32 -2.22 -0.23
CA VAL A 138 5.44 -2.19 -1.19
C VAL A 138 6.79 -2.58 -0.56
N PRO A 139 7.25 -1.99 0.56
CA PRO A 139 8.52 -2.39 1.13
C PRO A 139 8.48 -3.82 1.69
N ILE A 140 7.36 -4.24 2.27
CA ILE A 140 7.19 -5.60 2.80
C ILE A 140 7.29 -6.64 1.67
N THR A 141 6.54 -6.43 0.58
CA THR A 141 6.57 -7.34 -0.56
C THR A 141 7.89 -7.26 -1.32
N GLY A 142 8.48 -6.09 -1.47
CA GLY A 142 9.78 -5.91 -2.12
C GLY A 142 10.90 -6.65 -1.39
N VAL A 143 11.02 -6.45 -0.06
CA VAL A 143 12.01 -7.16 0.75
C VAL A 143 11.71 -8.66 0.77
N GLY A 144 10.45 -9.05 0.96
CA GLY A 144 10.05 -10.45 0.98
C GLY A 144 10.33 -11.18 -0.34
N ALA A 145 10.06 -10.53 -1.48
CA ALA A 145 10.33 -11.06 -2.81
C ALA A 145 11.84 -11.23 -3.05
N LEU A 146 12.66 -10.26 -2.65
CA LEU A 146 14.11 -10.37 -2.76
C LEU A 146 14.63 -11.55 -1.94
N VAL A 147 14.20 -11.66 -0.68
CA VAL A 147 14.62 -12.77 0.20
C VAL A 147 14.23 -14.13 -0.39
N MET A 148 13.01 -14.27 -0.92
CA MET A 148 12.57 -15.51 -1.56
C MET A 148 13.34 -15.79 -2.86
N ALA A 149 13.57 -14.80 -3.71
CA ALA A 149 14.32 -14.97 -4.95
C ALA A 149 15.76 -15.45 -4.67
N PHE A 150 16.43 -14.86 -3.69
CA PHE A 150 17.77 -15.29 -3.27
C PHE A 150 17.80 -16.70 -2.67
N ARG A 151 16.70 -17.15 -2.05
CA ARG A 151 16.57 -18.52 -1.55
C ARG A 151 16.41 -19.55 -2.68
N GLU A 152 15.70 -19.19 -3.75
CA GLU A 152 15.49 -20.05 -4.91
C GLU A 152 16.76 -20.19 -5.76
N ASN A 153 17.32 -19.07 -6.24
CA ASN A 153 18.53 -19.10 -7.05
C ASN A 153 19.28 -17.77 -7.02
N VAL A 154 20.43 -17.76 -6.34
CA VAL A 154 21.27 -16.58 -6.17
C VAL A 154 21.78 -16.05 -7.51
N THR A 155 22.23 -16.93 -8.42
CA THR A 155 22.82 -16.53 -9.70
C THR A 155 21.79 -15.86 -10.61
N LEU A 156 20.60 -16.45 -10.75
CA LEU A 156 19.51 -15.84 -11.53
C LEU A 156 19.03 -14.53 -10.91
N THR A 157 18.95 -14.47 -9.58
CA THR A 157 18.54 -13.24 -8.86
C THR A 157 19.54 -12.12 -9.08
N LEU A 158 20.85 -12.38 -9.02
CA LEU A 158 21.89 -11.38 -9.29
C LEU A 158 21.86 -10.89 -10.74
N LEU A 159 21.60 -11.78 -11.70
CA LEU A 159 21.44 -11.40 -13.11
C LEU A 159 20.23 -10.48 -13.30
N LEU A 160 19.09 -10.80 -12.67
CA LEU A 160 17.88 -9.96 -12.72
C LEU A 160 18.09 -8.60 -12.05
N LEU A 161 18.78 -8.56 -10.90
CA LEU A 161 19.10 -7.29 -10.23
C LEU A 161 20.04 -6.44 -11.08
N GLY A 162 21.04 -7.06 -11.72
CA GLY A 162 21.93 -6.39 -12.66
C GLY A 162 21.17 -5.77 -13.84
N SER A 163 20.26 -6.53 -14.46
CA SER A 163 19.47 -6.01 -15.58
C SER A 163 18.56 -4.85 -15.14
N PHE A 164 17.89 -4.97 -13.99
CA PHE A 164 17.04 -3.92 -13.44
C PHE A 164 17.81 -2.63 -13.16
N LEU A 165 18.99 -2.72 -12.57
CA LEU A 165 19.88 -1.58 -12.33
C LEU A 165 20.28 -0.90 -13.63
N ILE A 166 20.70 -1.68 -14.64
CA ILE A 166 21.10 -1.15 -15.95
C ILE A 166 19.93 -0.42 -16.62
N THR A 167 18.74 -1.02 -16.66
CA THR A 167 17.54 -0.39 -17.24
C THR A 167 17.17 0.90 -16.50
N THR A 168 17.26 0.90 -15.17
CA THR A 168 16.98 2.09 -14.35
C THR A 168 17.97 3.22 -14.65
N ILE A 169 19.26 2.90 -14.80
CA ILE A 169 20.29 3.88 -15.17
C ILE A 169 20.01 4.46 -16.56
N ILE A 170 19.70 3.62 -17.54
CA ILE A 170 19.42 4.06 -18.91
C ILE A 170 18.21 5.00 -18.92
N ILE A 171 17.10 4.62 -18.27
CA ILE A 171 15.90 5.46 -18.18
C ILE A 171 16.17 6.76 -17.42
N GLY A 172 16.97 6.71 -16.34
CA GLY A 172 17.35 7.89 -15.58
C GLY A 172 18.17 8.87 -16.42
N LEU A 173 19.13 8.36 -17.19
CA LEU A 173 19.96 9.18 -18.08
C LEU A 173 19.17 9.77 -19.24
N THR A 174 18.25 9.02 -19.86
CA THR A 174 17.41 9.55 -20.93
C THR A 174 16.46 10.62 -20.41
N THR A 175 15.79 10.37 -19.28
CA THR A 175 14.88 11.34 -18.65
C THR A 175 15.63 12.63 -18.26
N ALA A 176 16.81 12.52 -17.67
CA ALA A 176 17.64 13.67 -17.30
C ALA A 176 18.13 14.48 -18.52
N ARG A 177 18.22 13.86 -19.70
CA ARG A 177 18.56 14.56 -20.96
C ARG A 177 17.34 15.09 -21.70
N SER A 178 16.15 14.54 -21.45
CA SER A 178 14.89 14.97 -22.07
C SER A 178 14.15 16.05 -21.29
N MET A 179 14.42 16.18 -19.99
CA MET A 179 13.98 17.31 -19.19
C MET A 179 14.91 18.51 -19.45
N PRO A 180 14.40 19.65 -19.96
CA PRO A 180 15.20 20.86 -20.19
C PRO A 180 15.70 21.49 -18.88
#